data_AF-A0A5K1K787-F1
#
_entry.id   AF-A0A5K1K787-F1
#
_cell.length_a   1.000
_cell.length_b   1.000
_cell.length_c   1.000
_cell.angle_alpha   90.00
_cell.angle_beta   90.00
_cell.angle_gamma   90.00
#
_symmetry.space_group_name_H-M   'P 1'
#
loop_
_entity.id
_entity.type
_entity.pdbx_description
1 polymer ?
#
loop_
_entity_poly.entity_id
_entity_poly.type
_entity_poly.pdbx_seq_one_letter_code
_entity_poly.pdbx_strand_id
1 'polypeptide(L)'
;MDVVDALQGRDMPAILGPSWTALSKILETRRSEIENHPQQTFQYGSTDRHKLDVYYPEPATVSPDKPVPVLFFIYGGGFVNGDRKMAPPFDLAYTNVGVFFA
;
A
#
# COMPACT_ATOMS: atom_id res chain seq x y z
N MET A 1 -14.41 -10.17 3.74
CA MET A 1 -15.13 -8.88 3.58
C MET A 1 -16.16 -8.67 4.68
N ASP A 2 -16.60 -9.77 5.31
CA ASP A 2 -17.64 -9.87 6.32
C ASP A 2 -17.56 -8.83 7.46
N VAL A 3 -16.35 -8.46 7.91
CA VAL A 3 -16.18 -7.43 8.96
C VAL A 3 -16.56 -6.04 8.46
N VAL A 4 -16.22 -5.70 7.21
CA VAL A 4 -16.61 -4.42 6.58
C VAL A 4 -18.10 -4.41 6.30
N ASP A 5 -18.65 -5.54 5.83
CA ASP A 5 -20.08 -5.69 5.53
C ASP A 5 -20.97 -5.61 6.79
N ALA A 6 -20.42 -5.96 7.95
CA ALA A 6 -21.08 -5.85 9.24
C ALA A 6 -21.04 -4.43 9.86
N LEU A 7 -20.26 -3.49 9.31
CA LEU A 7 -20.21 -2.13 9.80
C LEU A 7 -21.55 -1.41 9.53
N GLN A 8 -22.18 -0.93 10.58
CA GLN A 8 -23.43 -0.18 10.48
C GLN A 8 -23.18 1.32 10.34
N GLY A 9 -24.08 2.00 9.61
CA GLY A 9 -23.97 3.42 9.29
C GLY A 9 -23.24 3.69 7.98
N ARG A 10 -23.39 4.91 7.45
CA ARG A 10 -22.74 5.35 6.20
C ARG A 10 -21.86 6.59 6.39
N ASP A 11 -21.84 7.15 7.59
CA ASP A 11 -21.07 8.34 7.91
C ASP A 11 -19.59 7.97 7.99
N MET A 12 -18.74 8.69 7.24
CA MET A 12 -17.31 8.41 7.19
C MET A 12 -16.65 8.29 8.57
N PRO A 13 -16.90 9.19 9.54
CA PRO A 13 -16.27 9.08 10.86
C PRO A 13 -16.62 7.79 11.60
N ALA A 14 -17.81 7.23 11.36
CA ALA A 14 -18.29 6.02 12.02
C ALA A 14 -17.66 4.75 11.43
N ILE A 15 -17.39 4.74 10.13
CA ILE A 15 -16.94 3.51 9.42
C ILE A 15 -15.43 3.47 9.14
N LEU A 16 -14.76 4.63 9.07
CA LEU A 16 -13.37 4.71 8.61
C LEU A 16 -12.42 3.97 9.57
N GLY A 17 -12.42 4.32 10.85
CA GLY A 17 -11.55 3.69 11.85
C GLY A 17 -11.74 2.17 11.97
N PRO A 18 -12.99 1.67 12.10
CA PRO A 18 -13.25 0.24 12.10
C PRO A 18 -12.80 -0.48 10.81
N SER A 19 -13.02 0.12 9.63
CA SER A 19 -12.59 -0.46 8.36
C SER A 19 -11.07 -0.59 8.30
N TRP A 20 -10.33 0.47 8.65
CA TRP A 20 -8.87 0.44 8.72
C TRP A 20 -8.38 -0.65 9.67
N THR A 21 -8.99 -0.75 10.85
CA THR A 21 -8.63 -1.78 11.84
C THR A 21 -8.86 -3.19 11.30
N ALA A 22 -10.01 -3.42 10.66
CA ALA A 22 -10.35 -4.72 10.09
C ALA A 22 -9.40 -5.11 8.95
N LEU A 23 -9.14 -4.19 8.02
CA LEU A 23 -8.26 -4.42 6.88
C LEU A 23 -6.80 -4.62 7.32
N SER A 24 -6.29 -3.83 8.27
CA SER A 24 -4.94 -4.02 8.80
C SER A 24 -4.72 -5.41 9.39
N LYS A 25 -5.71 -5.96 10.11
CA LYS A 25 -5.62 -7.33 10.64
C LYS A 25 -5.48 -8.37 9.53
N ILE A 26 -6.18 -8.16 8.41
CA ILE A 26 -6.10 -9.07 7.25
C ILE A 26 -4.71 -8.94 6.60
N LEU A 27 -4.21 -7.72 6.41
CA LEU A 27 -2.87 -7.50 5.85
C LEU A 27 -1.78 -8.11 6.74
N GLU A 28 -1.94 -8.03 8.06
CA GLU A 28 -0.99 -8.60 9.02
C GLU A 28 -0.83 -10.12 8.86
N THR A 29 -1.90 -10.85 8.52
CA THR A 29 -1.80 -12.30 8.24
C THR A 29 -0.95 -12.65 7.01
N ARG A 30 -0.67 -11.65 6.16
CA ARG A 30 0.14 -11.76 4.94
C ARG A 30 1.42 -10.94 5.00
N ARG A 31 1.83 -10.46 6.19
CA ARG A 31 3.01 -9.58 6.35
C ARG A 31 4.24 -10.13 5.63
N SER A 32 4.59 -11.39 5.87
CA SER A 32 5.78 -12.00 5.27
C SER A 32 5.73 -12.04 3.75
N GLU A 33 4.55 -12.21 3.15
CA GLU A 33 4.39 -12.17 1.69
C GLU A 33 4.59 -10.74 1.16
N ILE A 34 3.96 -9.76 1.82
CA ILE A 34 4.00 -8.35 1.43
C ILE A 34 5.42 -7.76 1.59
N GLU A 35 6.12 -8.08 2.68
CA GLU A 35 7.43 -7.49 2.97
C GLU A 35 8.58 -8.12 2.18
N ASN A 36 8.46 -9.40 1.81
CA ASN A 36 9.49 -10.09 1.04
C ASN A 36 9.37 -9.89 -0.48
N HIS A 37 8.30 -9.25 -0.96
CA HIS A 37 8.15 -8.95 -2.37
C HIS A 37 9.26 -8.00 -2.86
N PRO A 38 9.82 -8.20 -4.07
CA PRO A 38 10.89 -7.36 -4.60
C PRO A 38 10.52 -5.88 -4.65
N GLN A 39 11.22 -5.06 -3.87
CA GLN A 39 11.01 -3.62 -3.83
C GLN A 39 12.32 -2.87 -3.55
N GLN A 40 12.38 -1.62 -3.98
CA GLN A 40 13.47 -0.71 -3.67
C GLN A 40 12.95 0.70 -3.42
N THR A 41 13.47 1.36 -2.37
CA THR A 41 13.21 2.77 -2.09
C THR A 41 14.29 3.64 -2.73
N PHE A 42 13.87 4.64 -3.48
CA PHE A 42 14.73 5.66 -4.09
C PHE A 42 14.48 7.02 -3.46
N GLN A 43 15.52 7.85 -3.32
CA GLN A 43 15.38 9.25 -2.96
C GLN A 43 15.42 10.11 -4.22
N TYR A 44 14.39 10.92 -4.46
CA TYR A 44 14.25 11.74 -5.67
C TYR A 44 14.40 13.24 -5.43
N GLY A 45 14.63 13.66 -4.18
CA GLY A 45 14.79 15.07 -3.84
C GLY A 45 15.50 15.29 -2.51
N SER A 46 15.65 16.57 -2.16
CA SER A 46 16.53 17.02 -1.07
C SER A 46 16.03 16.77 0.35
N THR A 47 14.77 16.33 0.53
CA THR A 47 14.18 16.11 1.86
C THR A 47 14.04 14.63 2.14
N ASP A 48 13.97 14.26 3.42
CA ASP A 48 13.75 12.87 3.84
C ASP A 48 12.41 12.29 3.35
N ARG A 49 11.46 13.15 2.97
CA ARG A 49 10.15 12.77 2.44
C ARG A 49 10.13 12.55 0.93
N HIS A 50 11.13 13.02 0.19
CA HIS A 50 11.23 12.80 -1.25
C HIS A 50 11.73 11.39 -1.57
N LYS A 51 10.92 10.39 -1.21
CA LYS A 51 11.19 8.96 -1.41
C LYS A 51 10.10 8.32 -2.26
N LEU A 52 10.52 7.41 -3.14
CA LEU A 52 9.66 6.62 -4.02
C LEU A 52 9.97 5.15 -3.79
N ASP A 53 8.95 4.37 -3.45
CA ASP A 53 9.06 2.91 -3.42
C ASP A 53 8.68 2.36 -4.79
N VAL A 54 9.55 1.55 -5.36
CA VAL A 54 9.30 0.82 -6.61
C VAL A 54 9.14 -0.65 -6.25
N TYR A 55 8.00 -1.21 -6.62
CA TYR A 55 7.67 -2.62 -6.51
C TYR A 55 7.84 -3.25 -7.89
N TYR A 56 8.55 -4.37 -7.98
CA TYR A 56 8.94 -4.97 -9.25
C TYR A 56 8.14 -6.23 -9.53
N PRO A 57 7.65 -6.44 -10.76
CA PRO A 57 6.98 -7.69 -11.12
C PRO A 57 7.91 -8.87 -10.91
N GLU A 58 7.32 -10.03 -10.62
CA GLU A 58 8.05 -11.29 -10.65
C GLU A 58 8.70 -11.47 -12.03
N PRO A 59 10.02 -11.76 -12.12
CA PRO A 59 10.70 -11.89 -13.42
C PRO A 59 10.03 -12.89 -14.38
N ALA A 60 9.35 -13.91 -13.83
CA ALA A 60 8.62 -14.91 -14.59
C ALA A 60 7.34 -14.39 -15.28
N THR A 61 6.77 -13.26 -14.84
CA THR A 61 5.55 -12.67 -15.44
C THR A 61 5.87 -11.62 -16.51
N VAL A 62 7.13 -11.19 -16.61
CA VAL A 62 7.57 -10.18 -17.57
C VAL A 62 7.90 -10.82 -18.92
N SER A 63 7.29 -10.29 -19.98
CA SER A 63 7.65 -10.68 -21.35
C SER A 63 8.98 -10.03 -21.74
N PRO A 64 10.00 -10.79 -22.17
CA PRO A 64 11.34 -10.25 -22.43
C PRO A 64 11.37 -9.22 -23.57
N ASP A 65 10.40 -9.28 -24.48
CA ASP A 65 10.35 -8.45 -25.68
C ASP A 65 9.39 -7.25 -25.55
N LYS A 66 8.82 -7.00 -24.36
CA LYS A 66 7.85 -5.93 -24.14
C LYS A 66 8.22 -5.06 -22.94
N PRO A 67 8.02 -3.74 -23.02
CA PRO A 67 8.18 -2.87 -21.86
C PRO A 67 7.14 -3.21 -20.80
N VAL A 68 7.56 -3.17 -19.54
CA VAL A 68 6.67 -3.33 -18.38
C VAL A 68 5.90 -2.01 -18.17
N PRO A 69 4.56 -2.03 -18.12
CA PRO A 69 3.78 -0.83 -17.81
C PRO A 69 4.05 -0.38 -16.36
N VAL A 70 4.09 0.94 -16.14
CA VAL A 70 4.32 1.52 -14.82
C VAL A 70 3.02 2.12 -14.29
N LEU A 71 2.58 1.65 -13.13
CA LEU A 71 1.52 2.29 -12.35
C LEU A 71 2.13 3.27 -11.35
N PHE A 72 1.81 4.56 -11.50
CA PHE A 72 2.18 5.57 -10.51
C PHE A 72 1.06 5.73 -9.48
N PHE A 73 1.32 5.35 -8.24
CA PHE A 73 0.40 5.56 -7.11
C PHE A 73 0.84 6.76 -6.27
N ILE A 74 -0.09 7.66 -5.97
CA ILE A 74 0.12 8.83 -5.10
C ILE A 74 -0.83 8.68 -3.90
N TYR A 75 -0.26 8.56 -2.70
CA TYR A 75 -1.06 8.40 -1.49
C TYR A 75 -1.86 9.68 -1.16
N GLY A 76 -3.00 9.47 -0.49
CA GLY A 76 -3.87 10.56 -0.04
C GLY A 76 -3.41 11.23 1.27
N GLY A 77 -4.28 12.05 1.86
CA GLY A 77 -3.99 12.81 3.08
C GLY A 77 -4.24 14.31 2.97
N GLY A 78 -4.89 14.74 1.87
CA GLY A 78 -5.37 16.11 1.71
C GLY A 78 -4.28 17.17 1.75
N PHE A 79 -3.05 16.81 1.33
CA PHE A 79 -1.85 17.67 1.38
C PHE A 79 -1.40 18.10 2.78
N VAL A 80 -2.05 17.63 3.84
CA VAL A 80 -1.72 17.97 5.24
C VAL A 80 -1.18 16.79 6.01
N ASN A 81 -1.49 15.56 5.57
CA ASN A 81 -1.10 14.31 6.19
C ASN A 81 -0.74 13.26 5.12
N GLY A 82 -0.38 12.06 5.57
CA GLY A 82 -0.01 10.94 4.70
C GLY A 82 1.49 10.64 4.73
N ASP A 83 1.80 9.38 4.44
CA ASP A 83 3.17 8.89 4.30
C ASP A 83 3.18 7.71 3.32
N ARG A 84 4.33 7.44 2.69
CA ARG A 84 4.53 6.28 1.81
C ARG A 84 4.35 4.96 2.58
N LYS A 85 4.80 4.95 3.83
CA LYS A 85 4.67 3.84 4.78
C LYS A 85 4.21 4.43 6.11
N MET A 86 2.96 4.14 6.47
CA MET A 86 2.39 4.61 7.74
C MET A 86 3.05 3.88 8.93
N ALA A 87 2.81 4.36 10.15
CA ALA A 87 3.23 3.64 11.34
C ALA A 87 2.40 2.36 11.55
N PRO A 88 2.98 1.31 12.18
CA PRO A 88 2.20 0.15 12.61
C PRO A 88 0.98 0.55 13.46
N PRO A 89 -0.18 -0.12 13.30
CA PRO A 89 -0.41 -1.34 12.50
C PRO A 89 -0.86 -1.08 11.04
N PHE A 90 -0.63 0.13 10.52
CA PHE A 90 -1.09 0.55 9.19
C PHE A 90 0.03 0.54 8.13
N ASP A 91 1.23 0.10 8.51
CA ASP A 91 2.45 0.15 7.71
C ASP A 91 2.42 -0.75 6.47
N LEU A 92 1.50 -1.72 6.43
CA LEU A 92 1.27 -2.58 5.27
C LEU A 92 0.26 -2.00 4.27
N ALA A 93 -0.46 -0.91 4.61
CA ALA A 93 -1.58 -0.42 3.81
C ALA A 93 -1.17 -0.07 2.37
N TYR A 94 -0.18 0.78 2.16
CA TYR A 94 0.27 1.11 0.80
C TYR A 94 1.30 0.12 0.25
N THR A 95 2.05 -0.55 1.12
CA THR A 95 2.94 -1.65 0.70
C THR A 95 2.15 -2.74 -0.03
N ASN A 96 0.96 -3.11 0.47
CA ASN A 96 0.11 -4.10 -0.20
C ASN A 96 -0.38 -3.62 -1.57
N VAL A 97 -0.65 -2.32 -1.74
CA VAL A 97 -1.06 -1.76 -3.05
C VAL A 97 0.08 -1.90 -4.05
N GLY A 98 1.30 -1.56 -3.64
CA GLY A 98 2.50 -1.76 -4.46
C GLY A 98 2.69 -3.20 -4.89
N VAL A 99 2.62 -4.14 -3.94
CA VAL A 99 2.77 -5.58 -4.18
C VAL A 99 1.63 -6.15 -5.05
N PHE A 100 0.40 -5.66 -4.91
CA PHE A 100 -0.73 -6.16 -5.71
C PHE A 100 -0.62 -5.83 -7.20
N PHE A 101 0.00 -4.70 -7.53
CA PHE A 101 0.13 -4.22 -8.93
C PHE A 101 1.50 -4.51 -9.57
N ALA A 102 2.45 -5.03 -8.80
CA ALA A 102 3.72 -5.53 -9.30
C ALA A 102 3.53 -6.94 -9.87
#